data_AF-A0A955V0U4-F1
#
_entry.id   AF-A0A955V0U4-F1
#
_cell.length_a   1.000
_cell.length_b   1.000
_cell.length_c   1.000
_cell.angle_alpha   90.00
_cell.angle_beta   90.00
_cell.angle_gamma   90.00
#
_symmetry.space_group_name_H-M   'P 1'
#
loop_
_entity.id
_entity.type
_entity.pdbx_description
1 polymer ?
#
loop_
_entity_poly.entity_id
_entity_poly.type
_entity_poly.pdbx_seq_one_letter_code
_entity_poly.pdbx_strand_id
1 'polypeptide(L)'
;FDSFPWNTPERTNFAGTRLHSVLVYLAKCIPITRGGRREDTGAVLDRVAYLLERGEVALLFPEGGRSRTGRVEVDAGGAWGVGRVVGATADCRVLCVYLRGDAQATWSAFPAKGDVFSIALACIEPKSDERGARRSRDLAGQIVAKLAAMEREYLDDRQ
;
A
#
# COMPACT_ATOMS: atom_id res chain seq x y z
N PHE A 1 3.87 19.93 9.17
CA PHE A 1 3.22 18.75 9.80
C PHE A 1 2.21 18.07 8.86
N ASP A 2 1.71 18.78 7.83
CA ASP A 2 0.77 18.24 6.83
C ASP A 2 1.37 17.30 5.77
N SER A 3 2.70 17.14 5.74
CA SER A 3 3.41 16.43 4.67
C SER A 3 3.69 14.95 4.96
N PHE A 4 3.27 14.44 6.13
CA PHE A 4 3.54 13.05 6.52
C PHE A 4 2.31 12.17 6.25
N PRO A 5 2.42 11.09 5.45
CA PRO A 5 1.30 10.21 5.16
C PRO A 5 1.01 9.25 6.32
N TRP A 6 -0.26 8.89 6.48
CA TRP A 6 -0.69 7.90 7.45
C TRP A 6 -0.27 6.49 7.01
N ASN A 7 0.59 5.82 7.77
CA ASN A 7 1.08 4.47 7.46
C ASN A 7 0.19 3.40 8.13
N THR A 8 0.19 2.14 7.69
CA THR A 8 -0.60 1.07 8.35
C THR A 8 0.28 -0.11 8.80
N PRO A 9 1.00 0.00 9.92
CA PRO A 9 1.85 -1.08 10.41
C PRO A 9 1.05 -2.21 11.06
N GLU A 10 1.66 -3.38 11.11
CA GLU A 10 1.08 -4.61 11.64
C GLU A 10 1.12 -4.67 13.18
N ARG A 11 -0.04 -4.93 13.82
CA ARG A 11 -0.23 -4.84 15.28
C ARG A 11 0.66 -5.80 16.09
N THR A 12 0.99 -6.97 15.57
CA THR A 12 1.72 -8.04 16.28
C THR A 12 3.18 -7.73 16.57
N ASN A 13 3.81 -6.77 15.87
CA ASN A 13 5.19 -6.37 16.14
C ASN A 13 5.31 -5.11 17.03
N PHE A 14 4.23 -4.34 17.24
CA PHE A 14 4.32 -2.97 17.79
C PHE A 14 3.26 -2.59 18.83
N ALA A 15 2.46 -3.50 19.40
CA ALA A 15 1.35 -3.12 20.29
C ALA A 15 1.25 -3.92 21.61
N GLY A 16 2.36 -4.03 22.36
CA GLY A 16 2.35 -4.63 23.71
C GLY A 16 1.79 -3.73 24.82
N THR A 17 1.81 -2.40 24.67
CA THR A 17 1.49 -1.44 25.75
C THR A 17 0.81 -0.15 25.26
N ARG A 18 -0.02 0.48 26.12
CA ARG A 18 -0.84 1.68 25.82
C ARG A 18 -0.04 2.90 25.32
N LEU A 19 1.21 3.05 25.77
CA LEU A 19 2.14 4.11 25.33
C LEU A 19 2.58 3.93 23.86
N HIS A 20 2.71 2.68 23.42
CA HIS A 20 3.09 2.35 22.05
C HIS A 20 1.97 2.68 21.06
N SER A 21 0.70 2.53 21.45
CA SER A 21 -0.44 2.94 20.62
C SER A 21 -0.50 4.45 20.38
N VAL A 22 -0.09 5.26 21.36
CA VAL A 22 0.01 6.72 21.22
C VAL A 22 1.17 7.10 20.30
N LEU A 23 2.33 6.44 20.43
CA LEU A 23 3.47 6.63 19.52
C LEU A 23 3.17 6.20 18.08
N VAL A 24 2.45 5.09 17.90
CA VAL A 24 1.94 4.63 16.59
C VAL A 24 0.99 5.68 16.01
N TYR A 25 0.03 6.19 16.78
CA TYR A 25 -0.85 7.25 16.31
C TYR A 25 -0.12 8.57 16.00
N LEU A 26 0.86 8.96 16.81
CA LEU A 26 1.71 10.15 16.60
C LEU A 26 2.65 10.00 15.40
N ALA A 27 3.07 8.78 15.08
CA ALA A 27 3.78 8.44 13.85
C ALA A 27 2.84 8.35 12.62
N LYS A 28 1.57 8.79 12.76
CA LYS A 28 0.48 8.65 11.81
C LYS A 28 0.24 7.21 11.36
N CYS A 29 0.47 6.24 12.23
CA CYS A 29 0.27 4.85 11.91
C CYS A 29 -1.14 4.39 12.32
N ILE A 30 -1.93 3.82 11.40
CA ILE A 30 -3.22 3.17 11.67
C ILE A 30 -2.97 1.66 11.74
N PRO A 31 -2.90 1.08 12.95
CA PRO A 31 -2.48 -0.32 13.11
C PRO A 31 -3.49 -1.27 12.46
N ILE A 32 -3.02 -2.12 11.54
CA ILE A 32 -3.80 -3.21 10.94
C ILE A 32 -3.37 -4.52 11.61
N THR A 33 -4.33 -5.38 11.98
CA THR A 33 -4.01 -6.74 12.42
C THR A 33 -4.08 -7.66 11.20
N ARG A 34 -2.93 -8.05 10.62
CA ARG A 34 -2.94 -9.06 9.53
C ARG A 34 -3.39 -10.41 10.10
N GLY A 35 -4.28 -11.10 9.41
CA GLY A 35 -4.88 -12.36 9.89
C GLY A 35 -5.94 -12.21 10.99
N GLY A 36 -6.32 -10.98 11.34
CA GLY A 36 -7.48 -10.71 12.21
C GLY A 36 -8.81 -11.04 11.53
N ARG A 37 -9.92 -11.01 12.29
CA ARG A 37 -11.26 -11.20 11.71
C ARG A 37 -11.50 -10.14 10.63
N ARG A 38 -12.20 -10.51 9.55
CA ARG A 38 -12.50 -9.61 8.41
C ARG A 38 -13.13 -8.28 8.85
N GLU A 39 -13.90 -8.31 9.92
CA GLU A 39 -14.55 -7.16 10.58
C GLU A 39 -13.52 -6.14 11.11
N ASP A 40 -12.46 -6.62 11.76
CA ASP A 40 -11.41 -5.78 12.36
C ASP A 40 -10.57 -5.06 11.27
N THR A 41 -10.40 -5.69 10.10
CA THR A 41 -9.73 -5.06 8.95
C THR A 41 -10.63 -4.02 8.27
N GLY A 42 -11.94 -4.29 8.20
CA GLY A 42 -12.92 -3.37 7.62
C GLY A 42 -12.96 -2.03 8.34
N ALA A 43 -13.05 -2.04 9.68
CA ALA A 43 -13.11 -0.83 10.50
C ALA A 43 -11.87 0.07 10.34
N VAL A 44 -10.69 -0.53 10.11
CA VAL A 44 -9.46 0.22 9.85
C VAL A 44 -9.51 0.90 8.48
N LEU A 45 -9.96 0.19 7.44
CA LEU A 45 -10.08 0.76 6.09
C LEU A 45 -11.12 1.89 6.06
N ASP A 46 -12.22 1.76 6.80
CA ASP A 46 -13.23 2.82 6.91
C ASP A 46 -12.64 4.07 7.59
N ARG A 47 -11.75 3.90 8.58
CA ARG A 47 -11.01 5.02 9.20
C ARG A 47 -10.01 5.66 8.23
N VAL A 48 -9.36 4.88 7.38
CA VAL A 48 -8.47 5.41 6.34
C VAL A 48 -9.28 6.26 5.36
N ALA A 49 -10.41 5.75 4.86
CA ALA A 49 -11.29 6.51 3.97
C ALA A 49 -11.76 7.82 4.61
N TYR A 50 -12.19 7.78 5.88
CA TYR A 50 -12.57 8.98 6.63
C TYR A 50 -11.44 10.03 6.72
N LEU A 51 -10.19 9.60 6.86
CA LEU A 51 -9.05 10.53 6.88
C LEU A 51 -8.78 11.11 5.50
N LEU A 52 -8.86 10.31 4.44
CA LEU A 52 -8.68 10.77 3.07
C LEU A 52 -9.75 11.81 2.68
N GLU A 53 -11.00 11.61 3.08
CA GLU A 53 -12.10 12.58 2.85
C GLU A 53 -11.82 13.95 3.51
N ARG A 54 -10.96 13.99 4.54
CA ARG A 54 -10.57 15.21 5.24
C ARG A 54 -9.30 15.86 4.67
N GLY A 55 -8.81 15.36 3.54
CA GLY A 55 -7.61 15.87 2.87
C GLY A 55 -6.29 15.33 3.42
N GLU A 56 -6.32 14.31 4.27
CA GLU A 56 -5.12 13.62 4.71
C GLU A 56 -4.62 12.64 3.64
N VAL A 57 -3.35 12.21 3.76
CA VAL A 57 -2.74 11.24 2.83
C VAL A 57 -2.53 9.91 3.54
N ALA A 58 -2.83 8.78 2.89
CA ALA A 58 -2.55 7.45 3.44
C ALA A 58 -1.53 6.69 2.58
N LEU A 59 -0.62 5.97 3.23
CA LEU A 59 0.37 5.07 2.63
C LEU A 59 -0.04 3.63 2.89
N LEU A 60 -0.35 2.91 1.82
CA LEU A 60 -0.82 1.53 1.83
C LEU A 60 0.08 0.66 0.95
N PHE A 61 0.31 -0.59 1.37
CA PHE A 61 1.02 -1.58 0.57
C PHE A 61 0.02 -2.56 -0.05
N PRO A 62 -0.29 -2.45 -1.35
CA PRO A 62 -1.31 -3.29 -1.99
C PRO A 62 -0.92 -4.77 -2.03
N GLU A 63 0.37 -5.08 -1.91
CA GLU A 63 0.88 -6.46 -1.86
C GLU A 63 0.46 -7.23 -0.59
N GLY A 64 0.07 -6.52 0.49
CA GLY A 64 -0.32 -7.15 1.76
C GLY A 64 0.82 -7.84 2.52
N GLY A 65 2.00 -7.95 1.93
CA GLY A 65 3.21 -8.55 2.48
C GLY A 65 4.42 -8.17 1.64
N ARG A 66 5.59 -8.70 1.97
CA ARG A 66 6.78 -8.56 1.12
C ARG A 66 6.71 -9.63 0.03
N SER A 67 6.84 -9.22 -1.23
CA SER A 67 7.03 -10.16 -2.35
C SER A 67 8.11 -11.20 -2.04
N ARG A 68 7.85 -12.47 -2.41
CA ARG A 68 8.80 -13.59 -2.22
C ARG A 68 9.61 -13.90 -3.47
N THR A 69 9.17 -13.36 -4.59
CA THR A 69 9.89 -13.40 -5.86
C THR A 69 10.75 -12.15 -6.07
N GLY A 70 10.50 -11.09 -5.27
CA GLY A 70 11.06 -9.77 -5.53
C GLY A 70 10.42 -9.10 -6.75
N ARG A 71 9.24 -9.54 -7.17
CA ARG A 71 8.46 -8.98 -8.29
C ARG A 71 7.11 -8.48 -7.82
N VAL A 72 6.50 -7.57 -8.58
CA VAL A 72 5.12 -7.13 -8.35
C VAL A 72 4.16 -8.26 -8.75
N GLU A 73 3.44 -8.81 -7.76
CA GLU A 73 2.51 -9.93 -7.98
C GLU A 73 1.08 -9.42 -8.20
N VAL A 74 0.60 -9.51 -9.45
CA VAL A 74 -0.71 -8.95 -9.84
C VAL A 74 -1.91 -9.70 -9.22
N ASP A 75 -1.74 -11.00 -8.94
CA ASP A 75 -2.82 -11.88 -8.47
C ASP A 75 -2.76 -12.22 -6.97
N ALA A 76 -1.87 -11.60 -6.18
CA ALA A 76 -1.59 -12.01 -4.79
C ALA A 76 -2.75 -11.83 -3.79
N GLY A 77 -3.93 -11.38 -4.21
CA GLY A 77 -5.14 -11.29 -3.37
C GLY A 77 -5.09 -10.25 -2.24
N GLY A 78 -3.92 -9.68 -1.93
CA GLY A 78 -3.69 -8.69 -0.86
C GLY A 78 -4.24 -7.28 -1.15
N ALA A 79 -4.48 -6.95 -2.42
CA ALA A 79 -4.81 -5.58 -2.83
C ALA A 79 -6.26 -5.16 -2.57
N TRP A 80 -7.12 -6.08 -2.13
CA TRP A 80 -8.56 -5.82 -2.00
C TRP A 80 -8.89 -4.69 -1.01
N GLY A 81 -8.09 -4.53 0.05
CA GLY A 81 -8.26 -3.46 1.03
C GLY A 81 -8.04 -2.06 0.45
N VAL A 82 -7.03 -1.90 -0.40
CA VAL A 82 -6.71 -0.62 -1.05
C VAL A 82 -7.83 -0.23 -2.01
N GLY A 83 -8.35 -1.18 -2.79
CA GLY A 83 -9.47 -0.93 -3.70
C GLY A 83 -10.75 -0.53 -2.98
N ARG A 84 -11.01 -1.06 -1.76
CA ARG A 84 -12.14 -0.62 -0.93
C ARG A 84 -11.99 0.83 -0.48
N VAL A 85 -10.79 1.23 -0.05
CA VAL A 85 -10.52 2.62 0.37
C VAL A 85 -10.70 3.61 -0.78
N VAL A 86 -10.12 3.29 -1.94
CA VAL A 86 -10.25 4.13 -3.14
C VAL A 86 -11.71 4.20 -3.61
N GLY A 87 -12.43 3.07 -3.58
CA GLY A 87 -13.85 3.05 -3.95
C GLY A 87 -14.76 3.82 -2.99
N ALA A 88 -14.38 3.93 -1.73
CA ALA A 88 -15.12 4.69 -0.71
C ALA A 88 -14.82 6.20 -0.74
N THR A 89 -13.71 6.61 -1.35
CA THR A 89 -13.26 8.01 -1.34
C THR A 89 -13.57 8.67 -2.68
N ALA A 90 -14.36 9.76 -2.69
CA ALA A 90 -14.65 10.51 -3.91
C ALA A 90 -13.38 11.17 -4.47
N ASP A 91 -13.23 11.17 -5.80
CA ASP A 91 -12.10 11.76 -6.54
C ASP A 91 -10.71 11.38 -5.99
N CYS A 92 -10.59 10.13 -5.53
CA CYS A 92 -9.37 9.64 -4.89
C CYS A 92 -8.21 9.53 -5.88
N ARG A 93 -7.15 10.29 -5.61
CA ARG A 93 -5.86 10.16 -6.30
C ARG A 93 -4.97 9.15 -5.61
N VAL A 94 -4.36 8.27 -6.39
CA VAL A 94 -3.41 7.28 -5.90
C VAL A 94 -2.03 7.61 -6.46
N LEU A 95 -1.06 7.85 -5.58
CA LEU A 95 0.34 7.96 -5.94
C LEU A 95 0.98 6.57 -5.86
N CYS A 96 1.18 5.92 -7.00
CA CYS A 96 1.96 4.71 -7.12
C CYS A 96 3.45 5.04 -6.92
N VAL A 97 4.08 4.35 -5.98
CA VAL A 97 5.51 4.46 -5.68
C VAL A 97 6.14 3.10 -5.95
N TYR A 98 6.99 3.02 -6.97
CA TYR A 98 7.83 1.85 -7.22
C TYR A 98 9.23 2.12 -6.71
N LEU A 99 9.78 1.21 -5.92
CA LEU A 99 11.11 1.33 -5.31
C LEU A 99 11.83 -0.01 -5.41
N ARG A 100 13.04 0.00 -5.98
CA ARG A 100 13.86 -1.20 -6.15
C ARG A 100 15.34 -0.89 -5.96
N GLY A 101 16.04 -1.80 -5.28
CA GLY A 101 17.50 -1.76 -5.21
C GLY A 101 18.12 -2.25 -6.51
N ASP A 102 19.14 -1.57 -7.01
CA ASP A 102 19.84 -1.89 -8.25
C ASP A 102 20.52 -3.26 -8.20
N ALA A 103 21.02 -3.66 -7.02
CA ALA A 103 21.60 -4.97 -6.78
C ALA A 103 20.55 -6.04 -6.40
N GLN A 104 19.27 -5.69 -6.32
CA GLN A 104 18.21 -6.60 -5.90
C GLN A 104 17.82 -7.56 -7.03
N ALA A 105 18.24 -8.83 -6.93
CA ALA A 105 17.83 -9.90 -7.86
C ALA A 105 16.55 -10.65 -7.42
N THR A 106 16.32 -10.77 -6.11
CA THR A 106 15.21 -11.53 -5.53
C THR A 106 14.76 -10.92 -4.20
N TRP A 107 13.89 -11.61 -3.48
CA TRP A 107 13.48 -11.25 -2.12
C TRP A 107 14.67 -11.26 -1.15
N SER A 108 14.76 -10.24 -0.30
CA SER A 108 15.72 -10.16 0.79
C SER A 108 15.12 -9.50 2.02
N ALA A 109 15.71 -9.78 3.20
CA ALA A 109 15.31 -9.13 4.44
C ALA A 109 15.89 -7.70 4.56
N PHE A 110 17.05 -7.47 3.94
CA PHE A 110 17.80 -6.22 3.94
C PHE A 110 18.31 -5.88 2.54
N PRO A 111 18.50 -4.59 2.22
CA PRO A 111 19.18 -4.16 1.01
C PRO A 111 20.62 -4.69 0.94
N ALA A 112 21.18 -4.79 -0.26
CA ALA A 112 22.61 -5.06 -0.40
C ALA A 112 23.43 -3.91 0.22
N LYS A 113 24.63 -4.21 0.72
CA LYS A 113 25.49 -3.17 1.30
C LYS A 113 25.95 -2.22 0.19
N GLY A 114 25.65 -0.94 0.33
CA GLY A 114 25.98 0.08 -0.67
C GLY A 114 25.03 0.11 -1.88
N ASP A 115 23.87 -0.52 -1.77
CA ASP A 115 22.88 -0.55 -2.85
C ASP A 115 22.35 0.86 -3.18
N VAL A 116 22.08 1.07 -4.46
CA VAL A 116 21.44 2.28 -4.98
C VAL A 116 19.98 1.97 -5.23
N PHE A 117 19.08 2.85 -4.77
CA PHE A 117 17.65 2.67 -4.97
C PHE A 117 17.15 3.52 -6.11
N SER A 118 16.49 2.86 -7.04
CA SER A 118 15.73 3.49 -8.11
C SER A 118 14.28 3.66 -7.64
N ILE A 119 13.76 4.88 -7.79
CA ILE A 119 12.41 5.26 -7.36
C ILE A 119 11.66 5.85 -8.55
N ALA A 120 10.49 5.31 -8.84
CA ALA A 120 9.56 5.86 -9.83
C ALA A 120 8.23 6.22 -9.15
N LEU A 121 7.64 7.33 -9.58
CA LEU A 121 6.39 7.86 -9.06
C LEU A 121 5.40 8.04 -10.19
N ALA A 122 4.16 7.59 -10.01
CA ALA A 122 3.08 7.84 -10.95
C ALA A 122 1.78 8.12 -10.21
N CYS A 123 1.12 9.23 -10.54
CA CYS A 123 -0.20 9.52 -10.00
C CYS A 123 -1.27 9.00 -10.97
N ILE A 124 -2.24 8.26 -10.44
CA ILE A 124 -3.39 7.75 -11.17
C ILE A 124 -4.69 8.10 -10.44
N GLU A 125 -5.79 8.13 -11.19
CA GLU A 125 -7.15 8.28 -10.66
C GLU A 125 -7.94 7.01 -11.04
N PRO A 126 -7.90 5.94 -10.21
CA PRO A 126 -8.58 4.70 -10.53
C PRO A 126 -10.10 4.90 -10.59
N LYS A 127 -10.74 4.41 -11.66
CA LYS A 127 -12.19 4.56 -11.88
C LYS A 127 -12.80 3.22 -12.23
N SER A 128 -14.00 2.96 -11.75
CA SER A 128 -14.69 1.69 -11.95
C SER A 128 -16.20 1.90 -11.96
N ASP A 129 -16.85 1.36 -12.99
CA ASP A 129 -18.32 1.34 -13.13
C ASP A 129 -18.95 0.15 -12.37
N GLU A 130 -18.13 -0.74 -11.83
CA GLU A 130 -18.57 -1.90 -11.07
C GLU A 130 -19.11 -1.51 -9.68
N ARG A 131 -19.79 -2.46 -9.03
CA ARG A 131 -20.36 -2.26 -7.68
C ARG A 131 -19.85 -3.30 -6.68
N GLY A 132 -19.87 -2.91 -5.40
CA GLY A 132 -19.51 -3.78 -4.27
C GLY A 132 -18.11 -4.36 -4.40
N ALA A 133 -17.97 -5.66 -4.13
CA ALA A 133 -16.68 -6.35 -4.12
C ALA A 133 -15.94 -6.34 -5.47
N ARG A 134 -16.69 -6.29 -6.59
CA ARG A 134 -16.11 -6.21 -7.95
C ARG A 134 -15.44 -4.86 -8.17
N ARG A 135 -16.07 -3.77 -7.73
CA ARG A 135 -15.49 -2.42 -7.75
C ARG A 135 -14.15 -2.38 -7.02
N SER A 136 -14.10 -2.89 -5.80
CA SER A 136 -12.86 -2.92 -5.02
C SER A 136 -11.77 -3.75 -5.71
N ARG A 137 -12.13 -4.87 -6.34
CA ARG A 137 -11.16 -5.71 -7.07
C ARG A 137 -10.63 -5.00 -8.31
N ASP A 138 -11.50 -4.35 -9.08
CA ASP A 138 -11.12 -3.63 -10.30
C ASP A 138 -10.19 -2.43 -9.98
N LEU A 139 -10.59 -1.59 -9.01
CA LEU A 139 -9.77 -0.46 -8.56
C LEU A 139 -8.39 -0.91 -8.04
N ALA A 140 -8.36 -1.97 -7.24
CA ALA A 140 -7.11 -2.56 -6.78
C ALA A 140 -6.25 -3.09 -7.95
N GLY A 141 -6.89 -3.74 -8.93
CA GLY A 141 -6.25 -4.24 -10.13
C GLY A 141 -5.57 -3.14 -10.94
N GLN A 142 -6.21 -1.99 -11.11
CA GLN A 142 -5.63 -0.83 -11.80
C GLN A 142 -4.35 -0.32 -11.11
N ILE A 143 -4.35 -0.26 -9.77
CA ILE A 143 -3.17 0.17 -8.98
C ILE A 143 -2.02 -0.82 -9.15
N VAL A 144 -2.30 -2.12 -8.99
CA VAL A 144 -1.25 -3.15 -9.10
C VAL A 144 -0.74 -3.27 -10.53
N ALA A 145 -1.61 -3.15 -11.53
CA ALA A 145 -1.22 -3.10 -12.94
C ALA A 145 -0.30 -1.92 -13.23
N LYS A 146 -0.55 -0.74 -12.64
CA LYS A 146 0.35 0.40 -12.78
C LYS A 146 1.71 0.15 -12.14
N LEU A 147 1.75 -0.44 -10.93
CA LEU A 147 3.02 -0.83 -10.29
C LEU A 147 3.80 -1.86 -11.12
N ALA A 148 3.11 -2.84 -11.70
CA ALA A 148 3.71 -3.84 -12.58
C ALA A 148 4.22 -3.23 -13.89
N ALA A 149 3.55 -2.21 -14.43
CA ALA A 149 4.06 -1.44 -15.57
C ALA A 149 5.34 -0.67 -15.21
N MET A 150 5.37 0.01 -14.07
CA MET A 150 6.56 0.72 -13.58
C MET A 150 7.74 -0.23 -13.32
N GLU A 151 7.47 -1.46 -12.83
CA GLU A 151 8.50 -2.49 -12.71
C GLU A 151 9.08 -2.89 -14.08
N ARG A 152 8.23 -3.08 -15.09
CA ARG A 152 8.69 -3.43 -16.44
C ARG A 152 9.56 -2.32 -17.03
N GLU A 153 9.09 -1.07 -16.95
CA GLU A 153 9.87 0.11 -17.37
C GLU A 153 11.26 0.12 -16.72
N TYR A 154 11.34 -0.09 -15.41
CA TYR A 154 12.62 -0.17 -14.70
C TYR A 154 13.53 -1.31 -15.19
N LEU A 155 12.97 -2.48 -15.51
CA LEU A 155 13.75 -3.63 -15.97
C LEU A 155 14.19 -3.48 -17.43
N ASP A 156 13.37 -2.84 -18.26
CA ASP A 156 13.64 -2.60 -19.68
C ASP A 156 14.74 -1.53 -19.85
N ASP A 157 14.75 -0.48 -19.03
CA ASP A 157 15.80 0.56 -19.02
C ASP A 157 17.20 0.03 -18.68
N ARG A 158 17.30 -1.22 -18.19
CA ARG A 158 18.54 -1.87 -17.73
C ARG A 158 18.98 -3.04 -18.60
N GLN A 159 18.28 -3.33 -19.69
CA GLN A 159 18.70 -4.30 -20.72
C GLN A 159 19.51 -3.61 -21.81
#